data_AF-A0A967QSG1-F1
#
_entry.id   AF-A0A967QSG1-F1
#
_cell.length_a   1.000
_cell.length_b   1.000
_cell.length_c   1.000
_cell.angle_alpha   90.00
_cell.angle_beta   90.00
_cell.angle_gamma   90.00
#
_symmetry.space_group_name_H-M   'P 1'
#
loop_
_entity.id
_entity.type
_entity.pdbx_description
1 polymer ?
#
loop_
_entity_poly.entity_id
_entity_poly.type
_entity_poly.pdbx_seq_one_letter_code
_entity_poly.pdbx_strand_id
1 'polypeptide(L)'
;LDFGCARLVPDETRGLYLALLQAFLVGDRQRMTALFDALGFATRSGRPETLHAFADNLLRAFRKAGAGDEDFAWMSTEEIFGQTDELLRISQEDPVTRIPAEFVMLGRVFGTLGGFFDHYRPEIDYARHLFPALGAAMEELWGA
;
A
#
# COMPACT_ATOMS: atom_id res chain seq x y z
N LEU A 1 -22.27 10.08 13.32
CA LEU A 1 -21.83 10.28 11.93
C LEU A 1 -20.73 11.34 11.98
N ASP A 2 -19.47 10.95 11.87
CA ASP A 2 -18.30 11.82 11.99
C ASP A 2 -17.51 11.79 10.67
N PHE A 3 -17.28 12.97 10.09
CA PHE A 3 -16.54 13.17 8.85
C PHE A 3 -15.39 14.18 9.02
N GLY A 4 -14.97 14.47 10.26
CA GLY A 4 -13.95 15.49 10.57
C GLY A 4 -12.57 15.22 9.96
N CYS A 5 -12.32 13.98 9.51
CA CYS A 5 -11.07 13.55 8.87
C CYS A 5 -11.23 13.23 7.37
N ALA A 6 -12.35 13.58 6.74
CA ALA A 6 -12.55 13.35 5.32
C ALA A 6 -11.67 14.29 4.48
N ARG A 7 -11.13 13.77 3.38
CA ARG A 7 -10.36 14.57 2.41
C ARG A 7 -10.65 14.09 1.00
N LEU A 8 -10.76 15.04 0.09
CA LEU A 8 -10.87 14.76 -1.33
C LEU A 8 -9.48 14.43 -1.89
N VAL A 9 -9.39 13.30 -2.58
CA VAL A 9 -8.22 12.96 -3.41
C VAL A 9 -8.58 13.29 -4.85
N PRO A 10 -7.84 14.19 -5.53
CA PRO A 10 -8.11 14.53 -6.93
C PRO A 10 -8.09 13.28 -7.83
N ASP A 11 -8.90 13.27 -8.89
CA ASP A 11 -9.04 12.11 -9.79
C ASP A 11 -7.69 11.69 -10.40
N GLU A 12 -6.87 12.65 -10.81
CA GLU A 12 -5.53 12.39 -11.35
C GLU A 12 -4.63 11.68 -10.31
N THR A 13 -4.62 12.18 -9.07
CA THR A 13 -3.85 11.58 -7.98
C THR A 13 -4.39 10.19 -7.62
N ARG A 14 -5.72 10.02 -7.63
CA ARG A 14 -6.36 8.70 -7.44
C ARG A 14 -5.90 7.72 -8.52
N GLY A 15 -5.88 8.13 -9.78
CA GLY A 15 -5.38 7.33 -10.90
C GLY A 15 -3.93 6.88 -10.71
N LEU A 16 -3.04 7.77 -10.27
CA LEU A 16 -1.64 7.42 -10.00
C LEU A 16 -1.50 6.37 -8.88
N TYR A 17 -2.28 6.48 -7.80
CA TYR A 17 -2.27 5.48 -6.73
C TYR A 17 -2.86 4.13 -7.17
N LEU A 18 -3.91 4.14 -7.98
CA LEU A 18 -4.45 2.91 -8.56
C LEU A 18 -3.42 2.25 -9.48
N ALA A 19 -2.73 3.04 -10.33
CA ALA A 19 -1.68 2.54 -11.19
C ALA A 19 -0.50 1.97 -10.39
N LEU A 20 -0.17 2.58 -9.25
CA LEU A 20 0.87 2.09 -8.33
C LEU A 20 0.46 0.76 -7.69
N LEU A 21 -0.80 0.65 -7.25
CA LEU A 21 -1.35 -0.60 -6.73
C LEU A 21 -1.31 -1.72 -7.79
N GLN A 22 -1.69 -1.41 -9.03
CA GLN A 22 -1.61 -2.36 -10.14
C GLN A 22 -0.17 -2.84 -10.37
N ALA A 23 0.78 -1.89 -10.51
CA ALA A 23 2.19 -2.19 -10.72
C ALA A 23 2.78 -3.05 -9.57
N PHE A 24 2.37 -2.75 -8.34
CA PHE A 24 2.73 -3.50 -7.15
C PHE A 24 2.21 -4.95 -7.20
N LEU A 25 0.93 -5.16 -7.55
CA LEU A 25 0.33 -6.49 -7.62
C LEU A 25 0.98 -7.39 -8.68
N VAL A 26 1.34 -6.84 -9.84
CA VAL A 26 1.99 -7.58 -10.93
C VAL A 26 3.52 -7.60 -10.83
N GLY A 27 4.11 -6.90 -9.86
CA GLY A 27 5.56 -6.82 -9.68
C GLY A 27 6.30 -6.00 -10.75
N ASP A 28 5.63 -5.04 -11.40
CA ASP A 28 6.24 -4.17 -12.41
C ASP A 28 7.10 -3.08 -11.74
N ARG A 29 8.36 -3.45 -11.48
CA ARG A 29 9.32 -2.60 -10.79
C ARG A 29 9.65 -1.31 -11.54
N GLN A 30 9.72 -1.36 -12.86
CA GLN A 30 10.04 -0.17 -13.66
C GLN A 30 8.90 0.85 -13.59
N ARG A 31 7.66 0.38 -13.73
CA ARG A 31 6.47 1.24 -13.58
C ARG A 31 6.33 1.79 -12.17
N MET A 32 6.63 1.00 -11.14
CA MET A 32 6.64 1.48 -9.75
C MET A 32 7.63 2.64 -9.56
N THR A 33 8.85 2.59 -10.11
CA THR A 33 9.80 3.71 -10.04
C THR A 33 9.21 4.99 -10.63
N ALA A 34 8.68 4.92 -11.86
CA ALA A 34 8.10 6.09 -12.52
C ALA A 34 6.92 6.67 -11.72
N LEU A 35 6.11 5.82 -11.10
CA LEU A 35 4.98 6.23 -10.27
C LEU A 35 5.40 6.80 -8.93
N PHE A 36 6.45 6.29 -8.30
CA PHE A 36 7.02 6.90 -7.10
C PHE A 36 7.48 8.32 -7.36
N ASP A 37 8.17 8.55 -8.48
CA ASP A 37 8.62 9.88 -8.89
C ASP A 37 7.42 10.80 -9.20
N ALA A 38 6.44 10.32 -9.98
CA ALA A 38 5.26 11.09 -10.34
C ALA A 38 4.39 11.49 -9.12
N LEU A 39 4.30 10.60 -8.13
CA LEU A 39 3.59 10.86 -6.87
C LEU A 39 4.41 11.76 -5.92
N GLY A 40 5.71 11.94 -6.17
CA GLY A 40 6.58 12.81 -5.38
C GLY A 40 7.23 12.14 -4.16
N PHE A 41 7.36 10.82 -4.17
CA PHE A 41 8.25 10.14 -3.23
C PHE A 41 9.70 10.53 -3.54
N ALA A 42 10.54 10.63 -2.50
CA ALA A 42 11.96 10.87 -2.70
C ALA A 42 12.79 10.19 -1.61
N THR A 43 13.95 9.69 -2.00
CA THR A 43 15.03 9.27 -1.09
C THR A 43 16.09 10.35 -0.97
N ARG A 44 17.04 10.21 -0.05
CA ARG A 44 18.16 11.16 0.08
C ARG A 44 19.04 11.17 -1.17
N SER A 45 19.30 9.99 -1.74
CA SER A 45 20.15 9.84 -2.92
C SER A 45 19.39 10.05 -4.24
N GLY A 46 18.05 10.05 -4.20
CA GLY A 46 17.19 10.08 -5.38
C GLY A 46 17.04 8.71 -6.07
N ARG A 47 17.69 7.66 -5.55
CA ARG A 47 17.56 6.31 -6.09
C ARG A 47 16.37 5.56 -5.46
N PRO A 48 15.70 4.66 -6.19
CA PRO A 48 14.42 4.08 -5.77
C PRO A 48 14.55 2.83 -4.88
N GLU A 49 15.75 2.33 -4.58
CA GLU A 49 15.96 1.01 -3.97
C GLU A 49 15.30 0.89 -2.59
N THR A 50 15.36 1.94 -1.77
CA THR A 50 14.69 1.95 -0.46
C THR A 50 13.18 1.82 -0.62
N LEU A 51 12.56 2.56 -1.56
CA LEU A 51 11.13 2.47 -1.83
C LEU A 51 10.74 1.08 -2.32
N HIS A 52 11.56 0.50 -3.20
CA HIS A 52 11.38 -0.87 -3.68
C HIS A 52 11.50 -1.90 -2.57
N ALA A 53 12.44 -1.73 -1.63
CA ALA A 53 12.58 -2.65 -0.50
C ALA A 53 11.32 -2.64 0.38
N PHE A 54 10.75 -1.46 0.66
CA PHE A 54 9.48 -1.34 1.36
C PHE A 54 8.32 -1.99 0.57
N ALA A 55 8.24 -1.74 -0.74
CA ALA A 55 7.22 -2.36 -1.59
C ALA A 55 7.33 -3.90 -1.60
N ASP A 56 8.53 -4.45 -1.77
CA ASP A 56 8.76 -5.89 -1.74
C ASP A 56 8.32 -6.51 -0.39
N ASN A 57 8.60 -5.83 0.73
CA ASN A 57 8.19 -6.30 2.04
C ASN A 57 6.67 -6.32 2.19
N LEU A 58 6.00 -5.25 1.78
CA LEU A 58 4.55 -5.17 1.80
C LEU A 58 3.92 -6.24 0.90
N LEU A 59 4.50 -6.51 -0.27
CA LEU A 59 4.01 -7.52 -1.20
C LEU A 59 4.16 -8.94 -0.62
N ARG A 60 5.24 -9.20 0.12
CA ARG A 60 5.42 -10.46 0.85
C ARG A 60 4.36 -10.64 1.92
N ALA A 61 4.11 -9.60 2.72
CA ALA A 61 3.05 -9.63 3.73
C ALA A 61 1.67 -9.88 3.08
N PHE A 62 1.37 -9.18 1.97
CA PHE A 62 0.11 -9.34 1.24
C PHE A 62 -0.07 -10.76 0.69
N ARG A 63 0.98 -11.34 0.10
CA ARG A 63 0.94 -12.72 -0.40
C ARG A 63 0.75 -13.73 0.73
N LYS A 64 1.37 -13.51 1.89
CA LYS A 64 1.20 -14.37 3.07
C LYS A 64 -0.25 -14.34 3.57
N ALA A 65 -0.86 -13.16 3.61
CA ALA A 65 -2.27 -12.98 3.97
C ALA A 65 -3.24 -13.71 3.02
N GLY A 66 -2.87 -13.84 1.74
CA GLY A 66 -3.67 -14.56 0.74
C GLY A 66 -3.32 -16.05 0.56
N ALA A 67 -2.32 -16.58 1.27
CA ALA A 67 -1.82 -17.95 1.09
C ALA A 67 -2.25 -18.94 2.20
N GLY A 68 -3.11 -18.53 3.13
CA GLY A 68 -3.68 -19.41 4.16
C GLY A 68 -4.70 -20.41 3.59
N ASP A 69 -4.96 -21.49 4.34
CA ASP A 69 -6.06 -22.44 4.07
C ASP A 69 -7.46 -21.83 4.34
N GLU A 70 -7.51 -20.66 5.00
CA GLU A 70 -8.70 -19.83 5.20
C GLU A 70 -8.66 -18.60 4.27
N ASP A 71 -9.83 -18.02 3.99
CA ASP A 71 -10.01 -16.80 3.20
C ASP A 71 -9.02 -15.69 3.59
N PHE A 72 -8.67 -14.82 2.62
CA PHE A 72 -7.74 -13.70 2.77
C PHE A 72 -7.85 -13.04 4.15
N ALA A 73 -6.81 -13.11 4.98
CA ALA A 73 -6.82 -12.57 6.33
C ALA A 73 -6.20 -11.17 6.38
N TRP A 74 -6.75 -10.27 7.19
CA TRP A 74 -6.17 -8.94 7.35
C TRP A 74 -4.77 -9.02 8.00
N MET A 75 -3.77 -8.37 7.39
CA MET A 75 -2.39 -8.36 7.91
C MET A 75 -2.27 -7.54 9.20
N SER A 76 -1.57 -8.08 10.20
CA SER A 76 -1.28 -7.31 11.42
C SER A 76 -0.21 -6.24 11.17
N THR A 77 -0.17 -5.24 12.05
CA THR A 77 0.90 -4.21 12.04
C THR A 77 2.28 -4.86 12.16
N GLU A 78 2.40 -5.94 12.93
CA GLU A 78 3.64 -6.69 13.09
C GLU A 78 4.04 -7.43 11.79
N GLU A 79 3.09 -7.91 11.00
CA GLU A 79 3.40 -8.54 9.71
C GLU A 79 3.81 -7.53 8.64
N ILE A 80 3.25 -6.32 8.67
CA ILE A 80 3.58 -5.24 7.74
C ILE A 80 4.93 -4.59 8.10
N PHE A 81 5.14 -4.33 9.39
CA PHE A 81 6.28 -3.56 9.91
C PHE A 81 7.30 -4.40 10.68
N GLY A 82 7.17 -5.73 10.66
CA GLY A 82 8.17 -6.64 11.19
C GLY A 82 9.53 -6.27 10.61
N GLN A 83 10.34 -5.62 11.45
CA GLN A 83 11.59 -5.02 10.99
C GLN A 83 12.53 -6.16 10.61
N THR A 84 12.76 -6.33 9.32
CA THR A 84 13.91 -7.12 8.89
C THR A 84 15.15 -6.24 9.01
N ASP A 85 16.24 -6.78 9.55
CA ASP A 85 17.52 -6.06 9.69
C ASP A 85 17.94 -5.41 8.38
N GLU A 86 17.58 -6.04 7.25
CA GLU A 86 17.86 -5.55 5.91
C GLU A 86 17.07 -4.28 5.54
N LEU A 87 15.77 -4.19 5.86
CA LEU A 87 15.00 -2.96 5.62
C LEU A 87 15.50 -1.80 6.48
N LEU A 88 15.87 -2.08 7.73
CA LEU A 88 16.47 -1.09 8.61
C LEU A 88 17.79 -0.58 8.03
N ARG A 89 18.66 -1.50 7.58
CA ARG A 89 19.96 -1.16 6.97
C ARG A 89 19.78 -0.30 5.72
N ILE A 90 18.96 -0.73 4.76
CA ILE A 90 18.70 0.02 3.52
C ILE A 90 18.12 1.41 3.84
N SER A 91 17.19 1.50 4.78
CA SER A 91 16.60 2.78 5.19
C SER A 91 17.59 3.71 5.90
N GLN A 92 18.62 3.20 6.58
CA GLN A 92 19.66 4.02 7.20
C GLN A 92 20.65 4.57 6.16
N GLU A 93 21.01 3.74 5.18
CA GLU A 93 21.91 4.10 4.10
C GLU A 93 21.32 5.18 3.19
N ASP A 94 20.06 5.02 2.80
CA ASP A 94 19.36 5.96 1.92
C ASP A 94 17.88 6.14 2.33
N PRO A 95 17.59 7.00 3.32
CA PRO A 95 16.23 7.15 3.83
C PRO A 95 15.31 7.83 2.82
N VAL A 96 14.02 7.50 2.93
CA VAL A 96 12.94 8.26 2.28
C VAL A 96 12.83 9.64 2.95
N THR A 97 13.07 10.70 2.19
CA THR A 97 13.07 12.09 2.65
C THR A 97 11.77 12.82 2.35
N ARG A 98 10.99 12.33 1.38
CA ARG A 98 9.65 12.86 1.08
C ARG A 98 8.66 11.72 0.87
N ILE A 99 7.54 11.82 1.57
CA ILE A 99 6.36 10.98 1.41
C ILE A 99 5.19 11.90 1.07
N PRO A 100 4.41 11.63 0.01
CA PRO A 100 3.27 12.45 -0.36
C PRO A 100 2.20 12.49 0.73
N ALA A 101 1.55 13.64 0.92
CA ALA A 101 0.57 13.82 2.00
C ALA A 101 -0.63 12.86 1.85
N GLU A 102 -1.04 12.59 0.61
CA GLU A 102 -2.11 11.68 0.25
C GLU A 102 -1.76 10.24 0.63
N PHE A 103 -0.50 9.82 0.47
CA PHE A 103 -0.03 8.50 0.92
C PHE A 103 -0.07 8.38 2.45
N VAL A 104 0.36 9.43 3.17
CA VAL A 104 0.26 9.47 4.64
C VAL A 104 -1.21 9.36 5.08
N MET A 105 -2.12 10.08 4.41
CA MET A 105 -3.56 10.00 4.66
C MET A 105 -4.10 8.58 4.46
N LEU A 106 -3.79 7.95 3.33
CA LEU A 106 -4.18 6.57 3.04
C LEU A 106 -3.63 5.61 4.10
N GLY A 107 -2.36 5.73 4.45
CA GLY A 107 -1.72 4.94 5.50
C GLY A 107 -2.43 5.08 6.86
N ARG A 108 -2.92 6.27 7.22
CA ARG A 108 -3.72 6.46 8.44
C ARG A 108 -5.06 5.74 8.37
N VAL A 109 -5.76 5.78 7.24
CA VAL A 109 -7.02 5.03 7.05
C VAL A 109 -6.77 3.54 7.20
N PHE A 110 -5.80 2.99 6.47
CA PHE A 110 -5.48 1.56 6.54
C PHE A 110 -4.94 1.13 7.91
N GLY A 111 -4.15 1.97 8.58
CA GLY A 111 -3.66 1.69 9.92
C GLY A 111 -4.78 1.67 10.97
N THR A 112 -5.73 2.60 10.89
CA THR A 112 -6.91 2.61 11.78
C THR A 112 -7.81 1.41 11.52
N LEU A 113 -8.10 1.09 10.25
CA LEU A 113 -8.83 -0.13 9.90
C LEU A 113 -8.09 -1.37 10.42
N GLY A 114 -6.77 -1.45 10.22
CA GLY A 114 -6.00 -2.58 10.70
C GLY A 114 -6.04 -2.76 12.20
N GLY A 115 -5.99 -1.68 12.98
CA GLY A 115 -6.18 -1.74 14.43
C GLY A 115 -7.56 -2.25 14.83
N PHE A 116 -8.62 -1.87 14.12
CA PHE A 116 -9.96 -2.40 14.38
C PHE A 116 -10.09 -3.88 14.04
N PHE A 117 -9.52 -4.30 12.92
CA PHE A 117 -9.60 -5.68 12.46
C PHE A 117 -8.79 -6.62 13.37
N ASP A 118 -7.61 -6.18 13.82
CA ASP A 118 -6.80 -6.93 14.78
C ASP A 118 -7.48 -7.04 16.16
N HIS A 119 -8.12 -5.96 16.63
CA HIS A 119 -8.80 -5.94 17.92
C HIS A 119 -10.12 -6.74 17.95
N TYR A 120 -10.99 -6.52 16.96
CA TYR A 120 -12.34 -7.10 16.94
C TYR A 120 -12.43 -8.45 16.23
N ARG A 121 -11.42 -8.80 15.41
CA ARG A 121 -11.36 -10.04 14.62
C ARG A 121 -12.70 -10.42 13.98
N PRO A 122 -13.28 -9.51 13.18
CA PRO A 122 -14.59 -9.77 12.59
C PRO A 122 -14.51 -10.93 11.60
N GLU A 123 -15.55 -11.77 11.59
CA GLU A 123 -15.74 -12.79 10.56
C GLU A 123 -16.20 -12.10 9.27
N ILE A 124 -15.26 -11.90 8.34
CA ILE A 124 -15.49 -11.23 7.05
C ILE A 124 -14.99 -12.14 5.94
N ASP A 125 -15.83 -12.37 4.92
CA ASP A 125 -15.40 -12.92 3.64
C ASP A 125 -14.75 -11.78 2.82
N TYR A 126 -13.44 -11.60 3.01
CA TYR A 126 -12.70 -10.52 2.38
C TYR A 126 -12.70 -10.64 0.86
N ALA A 127 -12.61 -11.86 0.32
CA ALA A 127 -12.61 -12.07 -1.12
C ALA A 127 -13.90 -11.54 -1.75
N ARG A 128 -15.05 -11.87 -1.15
CA ARG A 128 -16.38 -11.41 -1.60
C ARG A 128 -16.56 -9.90 -1.55
N HIS A 129 -15.91 -9.21 -0.62
CA HIS A 129 -16.11 -7.77 -0.41
C HIS A 129 -15.02 -6.89 -1.04
N LEU A 130 -13.76 -7.33 -1.00
CA LEU A 130 -12.60 -6.57 -1.49
C LEU A 130 -12.43 -6.71 -3.00
N PHE A 131 -12.54 -7.93 -3.55
CA PHE A 131 -12.23 -8.15 -4.96
C PHE A 131 -13.16 -7.43 -5.94
N PRO A 132 -14.49 -7.33 -5.71
CA PRO A 132 -15.35 -6.54 -6.59
C PRO A 132 -14.98 -5.06 -6.61
N ALA A 133 -14.62 -4.49 -5.45
CA ALA A 133 -14.20 -3.09 -5.35
C ALA A 133 -12.86 -2.84 -6.05
N LEU A 134 -11.90 -3.77 -5.89
CA LEU A 134 -10.63 -3.72 -6.62
C LEU A 134 -10.85 -3.86 -8.13
N GLY A 135 -11.71 -4.78 -8.56
CA GLY A 135 -12.05 -4.98 -9.97
C GLY A 135 -12.61 -3.71 -10.61
N ALA A 136 -13.62 -3.10 -9.98
CA ALA A 136 -14.21 -1.84 -10.45
C ALA A 136 -13.18 -0.70 -10.54
N ALA A 137 -12.29 -0.60 -9.54
CA ALA A 137 -11.23 0.42 -9.53
C ALA A 137 -10.17 0.16 -10.62
N MET A 138 -9.89 -1.09 -10.97
CA MET A 138 -8.99 -1.44 -12.07
C MET A 138 -9.63 -1.25 -13.45
N GLU A 139 -10.93 -1.45 -13.58
CA GLU A 139 -11.66 -1.12 -14.82
C GLU A 139 -11.63 0.38 -15.12
N GLU A 140 -11.75 1.24 -14.09
CA GLU A 140 -11.63 2.69 -14.22
C GLU A 140 -10.27 3.11 -14.80
N LEU A 141 -9.19 2.39 -14.46
CA LEU A 141 -7.85 2.63 -15.01
C LEU A 141 -7.67 2.20 -16.46
N TRP A 142 -8.39 1.17 -16.92
CA TRP A 142 -8.26 0.64 -18.29
C TRP A 142 -9.30 1.23 -19.25
N GLY A 143 -10.35 1.85 -18.73
CA GLY A 143 -11.37 2.55 -19.51
C GLY A 143 -11.05 4.02 -19.81
N ALA A 144 -9.94 4.55 -19.28
CA ALA A 144 -9.42 5.91 -19.51
C ALA A 144 -8.25 5.90 -20.52
#